data_AF-D1BDQ8-F1
#
_entry.id   AF-D1BDQ8-F1
#
_cell.length_a   1.000
_cell.length_b   1.000
_cell.length_c   1.000
_cell.angle_alpha   90.00
_cell.angle_beta   90.00
_cell.angle_gamma   90.00
#
_symmetry.space_group_name_H-M   'P 1'
#
loop_
_entity.id
_entity.type
_entity.pdbx_description
1 polymer ?
#
loop_
_entity_poly.entity_id
_entity_poly.type
_entity_poly.pdbx_seq_one_letter_code
_entity_poly.pdbx_strand_id
1 'polypeptide(L)'
;MTFALLAAAVAAVAYGVSTVMQAVAMRRAHGLAGVAQPLVVAALVLDGAAWLLSLVALDRLPLFVVQAVLAASVVVVVLLARVVLDAPTRRRDVAAVVVVVLALVALAGGSGEQPASAPPQGFDASMIAASVLLAVVTAVAYAKGSPALLALLSGLGFSGAAIAARGAHGADDLLGTVLQPLTVAILVCGACGVLASLRALERGSAGSIAAVLSVTEVVVPGAVGLVVLGDVVREGWAVPVALGLVAALGACWVLATSPASATAEEAPVASAPA
;
A
#
# COMPACT_ATOMS: atom_id res chain seq x y z
N MET A 1 21.91 3.47 -3.70
CA MET A 1 20.59 3.41 -4.38
C MET A 1 20.02 2.00 -4.43
N THR A 2 20.87 1.01 -4.72
CA THR A 2 20.50 -0.40 -4.87
C THR A 2 19.90 -1.01 -3.61
N PHE A 3 20.41 -0.69 -2.43
CA PHE A 3 19.89 -1.24 -1.17
C PHE A 3 18.45 -0.80 -0.86
N ALA A 4 18.13 0.49 -1.00
CA ALA A 4 16.78 0.99 -0.73
C ALA A 4 15.75 0.49 -1.75
N LEU A 5 16.14 0.41 -3.04
CA LEU A 5 15.28 -0.20 -4.07
C LEU A 5 15.07 -1.69 -3.83
N LEU A 6 16.10 -2.40 -3.38
CA LEU A 6 15.99 -3.81 -3.01
C LEU A 6 15.09 -4.00 -1.79
N ALA A 7 15.20 -3.12 -0.79
CA ALA A 7 14.29 -3.12 0.37
C ALA A 7 12.84 -2.91 -0.08
N ALA A 8 12.56 -1.91 -0.93
CA ALA A 8 11.22 -1.67 -1.47
C ALA A 8 10.71 -2.87 -2.29
N ALA A 9 11.55 -3.46 -3.13
CA ALA A 9 11.18 -4.61 -3.95
C ALA A 9 10.89 -5.86 -3.11
N VAL A 10 11.72 -6.14 -2.10
CA VAL A 10 11.50 -7.25 -1.16
C VAL A 10 10.23 -7.01 -0.35
N ALA A 11 9.96 -5.77 0.08
CA ALA A 11 8.71 -5.42 0.75
C ALA A 11 7.49 -5.68 -0.16
N ALA A 12 7.53 -5.24 -1.42
CA ALA A 12 6.46 -5.49 -2.39
C ALA A 12 6.23 -7.00 -2.66
N VAL A 13 7.30 -7.79 -2.74
CA VAL A 13 7.21 -9.25 -2.87
C VAL A 13 6.62 -9.87 -1.61
N ALA A 14 7.06 -9.47 -0.43
CA ALA A 14 6.56 -9.96 0.84
C ALA A 14 5.06 -9.67 1.01
N TYR A 15 4.60 -8.47 0.67
CA TYR A 15 3.17 -8.13 0.65
C TYR A 15 2.39 -9.04 -0.32
N GLY A 16 2.87 -9.22 -1.56
CA GLY A 16 2.18 -10.07 -2.52
C GLY A 16 2.11 -11.55 -2.09
N VAL A 17 3.18 -12.06 -1.49
CA VAL A 17 3.24 -13.41 -0.91
C VAL A 17 2.27 -13.55 0.26
N SER A 18 2.28 -12.57 1.17
CA SER A 18 1.37 -12.53 2.33
C SER A 18 -0.09 -12.61 1.90
N THR A 19 -0.49 -11.79 0.92
CA THR A 19 -1.86 -11.81 0.37
C THR A 19 -2.27 -13.21 -0.11
N VAL A 20 -1.38 -13.92 -0.82
CA VAL A 20 -1.69 -15.29 -1.28
C VAL A 20 -1.67 -16.31 -0.14
N MET A 21 -0.79 -16.16 0.85
CA MET A 21 -0.81 -17.00 2.06
C MET A 21 -2.15 -16.87 2.79
N GLN A 22 -2.67 -15.66 2.96
CA GLN A 22 -3.99 -15.39 3.55
C GLN A 22 -5.10 -16.03 2.70
N ALA A 23 -5.03 -15.88 1.38
CA ALA A 23 -5.98 -16.49 0.44
C ALA A 23 -6.00 -18.03 0.51
N VAL A 24 -4.84 -18.67 0.69
CA VAL A 24 -4.73 -20.14 0.87
C VAL A 24 -5.28 -20.57 2.23
N ALA A 25 -4.92 -19.84 3.29
CA ALA A 25 -5.34 -20.15 4.66
C ALA A 25 -6.87 -20.10 4.79
N MET A 26 -7.49 -19.05 4.26
CA MET A 26 -8.91 -18.82 4.36
C MET A 26 -9.78 -19.76 3.50
N ARG A 27 -9.18 -20.61 2.66
CA ARG A 27 -9.89 -21.75 2.04
C ARG A 27 -10.10 -22.93 2.99
N ARG A 28 -9.33 -23.01 4.08
CA ARG A 28 -9.30 -24.16 5.00
C ARG A 28 -10.11 -23.95 6.27
N ALA A 29 -10.23 -22.71 6.74
CA ALA A 29 -11.12 -22.36 7.85
C ALA A 29 -11.61 -20.92 7.73
N HIS A 30 -12.79 -20.66 8.29
CA HIS A 30 -13.49 -19.39 8.20
C HIS A 30 -13.76 -18.79 9.59
N GLY A 31 -14.03 -17.49 9.65
CA GLY A 31 -14.34 -16.77 10.90
C GLY A 31 -13.14 -16.63 11.85
N LEU A 32 -13.41 -16.41 13.14
CA LEU A 32 -12.38 -16.18 14.17
C LEU A 32 -11.40 -17.37 14.31
N ALA A 33 -11.83 -18.59 13.99
CA ALA A 33 -10.96 -19.77 13.95
C ALA A 33 -9.95 -19.72 12.79
N GLY A 34 -10.28 -19.02 11.69
CA GLY A 34 -9.36 -18.76 10.58
C GLY A 34 -8.21 -17.84 10.95
N VAL A 35 -8.44 -16.88 11.84
CA VAL A 35 -7.42 -15.91 12.30
C VAL A 35 -6.29 -16.61 13.08
N ALA A 36 -6.61 -17.66 13.82
CA ALA A 36 -5.62 -18.44 14.57
C ALA A 36 -4.84 -19.45 13.72
N GLN A 37 -5.12 -19.55 12.41
CA GLN A 37 -4.37 -20.45 11.56
C GLN A 37 -2.90 -20.02 11.48
N PRO A 38 -1.94 -20.95 11.63
CA PRO A 38 -0.51 -20.63 11.57
C PRO A 38 -0.11 -19.89 10.29
N LEU A 39 -0.78 -20.15 9.17
CA LEU A 39 -0.51 -19.52 7.90
C LEU A 39 -0.98 -18.05 7.85
N VAL A 40 -2.13 -17.72 8.47
CA VAL A 40 -2.59 -16.33 8.62
C VAL A 40 -1.64 -15.57 9.53
N VAL A 41 -1.25 -16.16 10.66
CA VAL A 41 -0.29 -15.55 11.58
C VAL A 41 1.06 -15.30 10.89
N ALA A 42 1.56 -16.28 10.13
CA ALA A 42 2.79 -16.12 9.35
C ALA A 42 2.68 -15.01 8.30
N ALA A 43 1.52 -14.88 7.64
CA ALA A 43 1.26 -13.80 6.68
C ALA A 43 1.23 -12.42 7.37
N LEU A 44 0.60 -12.31 8.53
CA LEU A 44 0.60 -11.07 9.33
C LEU A 44 2.00 -10.67 9.80
N VAL A 45 2.82 -11.64 10.20
CA VAL A 45 4.24 -11.38 10.54
C VAL A 45 5.00 -10.91 9.30
N LEU A 46 4.74 -11.51 8.15
CA LEU A 46 5.35 -11.12 6.88
C LEU A 46 4.92 -9.71 6.44
N ASP A 47 3.65 -9.32 6.63
CA ASP A 47 3.15 -7.96 6.38
C ASP A 47 3.83 -6.94 7.28
N GLY A 48 3.97 -7.26 8.58
CA GLY A 48 4.70 -6.42 9.52
C GLY A 48 6.17 -6.25 9.12
N ALA A 49 6.84 -7.33 8.71
CA ALA A 49 8.21 -7.28 8.22
C ALA A 49 8.33 -6.48 6.92
N ALA A 50 7.40 -6.65 5.99
CA ALA A 50 7.32 -5.89 4.74
C ALA A 50 7.14 -4.39 5.01
N TRP A 51 6.28 -4.05 5.97
CA TRP A 51 6.06 -2.68 6.40
C TRP A 51 7.34 -2.07 6.99
N LEU A 52 7.99 -2.74 7.94
CA LEU A 52 9.26 -2.28 8.51
C LEU A 52 10.34 -2.10 7.44
N LEU A 53 10.40 -3.01 6.47
CA LEU A 53 11.35 -2.91 5.36
C LEU A 53 11.01 -1.74 4.42
N SER A 54 9.74 -1.45 4.22
CA SER A 54 9.30 -0.27 3.47
C SER A 54 9.72 1.04 4.14
N LEU A 55 9.78 1.09 5.48
CA LEU A 55 10.30 2.25 6.21
C LEU A 55 11.76 2.53 5.86
N VAL A 56 12.57 1.48 5.72
CA VAL A 56 13.97 1.59 5.29
C VAL A 56 14.08 2.16 3.87
N ALA A 57 13.15 1.82 2.98
CA ALA A 57 13.07 2.40 1.66
C ALA A 57 12.61 3.87 1.71
N LEU A 58 11.58 4.16 2.50
CA LEU A 58 11.07 5.51 2.73
C LEU A 58 12.13 6.43 3.33
N ASP A 59 13.12 5.94 4.06
CA ASP A 59 14.21 6.79 4.55
C ASP A 59 15.13 7.29 3.42
N ARG A 60 15.24 6.57 2.30
CA ARG A 60 16.27 6.86 1.27
C ARG A 60 15.75 7.09 -0.15
N LEU A 61 14.46 6.89 -0.38
CA LEU A 61 13.83 7.04 -1.68
C LEU A 61 12.64 7.99 -1.59
N PRO A 62 12.30 8.65 -2.71
CA PRO A 62 11.09 9.46 -2.81
C PRO A 62 9.82 8.65 -2.55
N LEU A 63 8.81 9.28 -1.97
CA LEU A 63 7.52 8.66 -1.69
C LEU A 63 6.88 8.09 -2.94
N PHE A 64 6.88 8.82 -4.05
CA PHE A 64 6.26 8.35 -5.30
C PHE A 64 6.89 7.04 -5.83
N VAL A 65 8.19 6.83 -5.60
CA VAL A 65 8.89 5.60 -6.03
C VAL A 65 8.50 4.44 -5.12
N VAL A 66 8.61 4.64 -3.81
CA VAL A 66 8.32 3.59 -2.84
C VAL A 66 6.87 3.14 -2.99
N GLN A 67 5.93 4.09 -3.07
CA GLN A 67 4.52 3.75 -3.23
C GLN A 67 4.25 3.04 -4.56
N ALA A 68 4.87 3.47 -5.67
CA ALA A 68 4.70 2.77 -6.94
C ALA A 68 5.24 1.32 -6.89
N VAL A 69 6.37 1.09 -6.22
CA VAL A 69 6.94 -0.26 -6.02
C VAL A 69 6.03 -1.10 -5.13
N LEU A 70 5.52 -0.55 -4.01
CA LEU A 70 4.60 -1.27 -3.13
C LEU A 70 3.27 -1.60 -3.82
N ALA A 71 2.71 -0.66 -4.60
CA ALA A 71 1.52 -0.90 -5.41
C ALA A 71 1.72 -2.00 -6.46
N ALA A 72 2.95 -2.21 -6.93
CA ALA A 72 3.28 -3.31 -7.84
C ALA A 72 3.27 -4.69 -7.17
N SER A 73 3.08 -4.81 -5.85
CA SER A 73 2.87 -6.10 -5.17
C SER A 73 1.72 -6.91 -5.77
N VAL A 74 0.73 -6.26 -6.38
CA VAL A 74 -0.37 -6.92 -7.11
C VAL A 74 0.14 -7.79 -8.27
N VAL A 75 1.30 -7.48 -8.87
CA VAL A 75 1.95 -8.34 -9.86
C VAL A 75 2.29 -9.69 -9.23
N VAL A 76 2.86 -9.68 -8.03
CA VAL A 76 3.23 -10.88 -7.28
C VAL A 76 1.98 -11.66 -6.90
N VAL A 77 0.91 -10.98 -6.45
CA VAL A 77 -0.40 -11.60 -6.19
C VAL A 77 -0.93 -12.32 -7.42
N VAL A 78 -0.98 -11.67 -8.58
CA VAL A 78 -1.51 -12.26 -9.82
C VAL A 78 -0.68 -13.45 -10.28
N LEU A 79 0.64 -13.34 -10.22
CA LEU A 79 1.55 -14.43 -10.63
C LEU A 79 1.42 -15.64 -9.68
N LEU A 80 1.39 -15.42 -8.37
CA LEU A 80 1.24 -16.48 -7.39
C LEU A 80 -0.16 -17.07 -7.39
N ALA A 81 -1.22 -16.27 -7.53
CA ALA A 81 -2.59 -16.77 -7.64
C ALA A 81 -2.76 -17.70 -8.84
N ARG A 82 -2.13 -17.37 -9.98
CA ARG A 82 -2.12 -18.25 -11.15
C ARG A 82 -1.50 -19.63 -10.86
N VAL A 83 -0.39 -19.67 -10.10
CA VAL A 83 0.39 -20.90 -9.90
C VAL A 83 -0.09 -21.71 -8.69
N VAL A 84 -0.48 -21.02 -7.61
CA VAL A 84 -0.83 -21.64 -6.31
C VAL A 84 -2.33 -21.89 -6.19
N LEU A 85 -3.16 -21.07 -6.86
CA LEU A 85 -4.61 -21.10 -6.75
C LEU A 85 -5.29 -21.51 -8.07
N ASP A 86 -4.51 -21.87 -9.10
CA ASP A 86 -4.96 -22.17 -10.47
C ASP A 86 -5.86 -21.06 -11.05
N ALA A 87 -5.61 -19.81 -10.66
CA ALA A 87 -6.47 -18.69 -11.02
C ALA A 87 -6.32 -18.33 -12.51
N PRO A 88 -7.43 -18.05 -13.22
CA PRO A 88 -7.38 -17.71 -14.64
C PRO A 88 -6.72 -16.34 -14.86
N THR A 89 -5.84 -16.25 -15.86
CA THR A 89 -5.18 -14.99 -16.26
C THR A 89 -5.55 -14.57 -17.67
N ARG A 90 -5.91 -13.31 -17.84
CA ARG A 90 -6.21 -12.69 -19.14
C ARG A 90 -4.91 -12.28 -19.82
N ARG A 91 -4.92 -12.18 -21.15
CA ARG A 91 -3.79 -11.60 -21.92
C ARG A 91 -3.48 -10.16 -21.49
N ARG A 92 -4.52 -9.41 -21.09
CA ARG A 92 -4.39 -8.04 -20.55
C ARG A 92 -3.62 -8.02 -19.24
N ASP A 93 -3.77 -9.04 -18.39
CA ASP A 93 -3.06 -9.13 -17.11
C ASP A 93 -1.57 -9.32 -17.35
N VAL A 94 -1.19 -10.20 -18.30
CA VAL A 94 0.21 -10.38 -18.69
C VAL A 94 0.82 -9.10 -19.26
N ALA A 95 0.09 -8.39 -20.12
CA ALA A 95 0.54 -7.10 -20.65
C ALA A 95 0.69 -6.06 -19.53
N ALA A 96 -0.24 -6.01 -18.58
CA ALA A 96 -0.17 -5.12 -17.43
C ALA A 96 1.06 -5.41 -16.55
N VAL A 97 1.41 -6.68 -16.32
CA VAL A 97 2.66 -7.03 -15.62
C VAL A 97 3.88 -6.44 -16.32
N VAL A 98 3.98 -6.58 -17.64
CA VAL A 98 5.10 -6.01 -18.41
C VAL A 98 5.12 -4.48 -18.30
N VAL A 99 3.95 -3.83 -18.37
CA VAL A 99 3.83 -2.37 -18.23
C VAL A 99 4.28 -1.92 -16.84
N VAL A 100 3.88 -2.60 -15.76
CA VAL A 100 4.33 -2.29 -14.40
C VAL A 100 5.86 -2.39 -14.31
N VAL A 101 6.46 -3.48 -14.81
CA VAL A 101 7.92 -3.64 -14.75
C VAL A 101 8.65 -2.52 -15.49
N LEU A 102 8.21 -2.16 -16.71
CA LEU A 102 8.81 -1.07 -17.48
C LEU A 102 8.62 0.29 -16.80
N ALA A 103 7.44 0.53 -16.21
CA ALA A 103 7.15 1.74 -15.46
C ALA A 103 8.06 1.87 -14.22
N LEU A 104 8.25 0.80 -13.45
CA LEU A 104 9.15 0.80 -12.29
C LEU A 104 10.60 1.07 -12.68
N VAL A 105 11.06 0.54 -13.82
CA VAL A 105 12.40 0.85 -14.35
C VAL A 105 12.55 2.34 -14.67
N ALA A 106 11.53 2.95 -15.31
CA ALA A 106 11.53 4.38 -15.60
C ALA A 106 11.52 5.23 -14.31
N LEU A 107 10.71 4.86 -13.31
CA LEU A 107 10.63 5.53 -12.02
C LEU A 107 11.94 5.43 -11.24
N ALA A 108 12.59 4.26 -11.23
CA ALA A 108 13.90 4.07 -10.62
C ALA A 108 14.99 4.92 -11.31
N GLY A 109 14.96 5.03 -12.64
CA GLY A 109 15.90 5.86 -13.40
C GLY A 109 15.75 7.38 -13.15
N GLY A 110 14.53 7.82 -12.83
CA GLY A 110 14.18 9.23 -12.66
C GLY A 110 14.20 9.75 -11.21
N SER A 111 14.48 8.92 -10.21
CA SER A 111 14.35 9.30 -8.80
C SER A 111 15.67 9.51 -8.07
N GLY A 112 16.69 8.67 -8.29
CA GLY A 112 17.94 8.76 -7.51
C GLY A 112 17.73 8.51 -6.01
N GLU A 113 18.81 8.55 -5.22
CA GLU A 113 18.70 8.51 -3.76
C GLU A 113 18.36 9.88 -3.19
N GLN A 114 17.38 9.90 -2.28
CA GLN A 114 16.89 11.10 -1.62
C GLN A 114 16.62 10.76 -0.15
N PRO A 115 17.65 10.87 0.71
CA PRO A 115 17.50 10.71 2.15
C PRO A 115 16.39 11.60 2.70
N ALA A 116 15.65 11.13 3.69
CA ALA A 116 14.63 11.92 4.36
C ALA A 116 15.30 13.18 4.94
N SER A 117 14.76 14.34 4.60
CA SER A 117 15.19 15.62 5.15
C SER A 117 14.17 16.13 6.16
N ALA A 118 14.65 16.88 7.15
CA ALA A 118 13.80 17.46 8.19
C ALA A 118 12.57 18.15 7.57
N PRO A 119 11.35 17.78 7.97
CA PRO A 119 10.15 18.32 7.37
C PRO A 119 10.01 19.82 7.71
N PRO A 120 9.22 20.56 6.92
CA PRO A 120 8.99 21.99 7.18
C PRO A 120 8.37 22.23 8.57
N GLN A 121 8.58 23.43 9.11
CA GLN A 121 8.00 23.82 10.40
C GLN A 121 6.47 23.64 10.40
N GLY A 122 5.94 23.00 11.44
CA GLY A 122 4.51 22.75 11.59
C GLY A 122 4.01 21.46 10.94
N PHE A 123 4.88 20.67 10.30
CA PHE A 123 4.51 19.38 9.71
C PHE A 123 3.93 18.39 10.73
N ASP A 124 4.54 18.25 11.91
CA ASP A 124 4.03 17.36 12.96
C ASP A 124 2.61 17.73 13.38
N ALA A 125 2.36 19.02 13.59
CA ALA A 125 1.05 19.53 13.97
C ALA A 125 0.01 19.33 12.86
N SER A 126 0.40 19.55 11.60
CA SER A 126 -0.50 19.36 10.46
C SER A 126 -0.82 17.87 10.24
N MET A 127 0.15 16.97 10.43
CA MET A 127 -0.06 15.53 10.36
C MET A 127 -0.96 15.01 11.47
N ILE A 128 -0.78 15.49 12.70
CA ILE A 128 -1.66 15.15 13.82
C ILE A 128 -3.08 15.64 13.53
N ALA A 129 -3.25 16.91 13.12
CA ALA A 129 -4.55 17.47 12.77
C ALA A 129 -5.23 16.70 11.63
N ALA A 130 -4.48 16.34 10.59
CA ALA A 130 -4.96 15.53 9.48
C ALA A 130 -5.38 14.12 9.93
N SER A 131 -4.61 13.46 10.81
CA SER A 131 -4.96 12.14 11.35
C SER A 131 -6.25 12.17 12.18
N VAL A 132 -6.46 13.24 12.98
CA VAL A 132 -7.68 13.42 13.78
C VAL A 132 -8.87 13.67 12.85
N LEU A 133 -8.72 14.53 11.85
CA LEU A 133 -9.76 14.77 10.86
C LEU A 133 -10.12 13.48 10.12
N LEU A 134 -9.12 12.72 9.68
CA LEU A 134 -9.32 11.43 9.02
C LEU A 134 -10.07 10.44 9.93
N ALA A 135 -9.72 10.38 11.21
CA ALA A 135 -10.41 9.51 12.18
C ALA A 135 -11.88 9.90 12.34
N VAL A 136 -12.18 11.19 12.45
CA VAL A 136 -13.56 11.69 12.54
C VAL A 136 -14.35 11.36 11.26
N VAL A 137 -13.79 11.65 10.09
CA VAL A 137 -14.46 11.38 8.80
C VAL A 137 -14.67 9.88 8.62
N THR A 138 -13.68 9.05 8.97
CA THR A 138 -13.77 7.59 8.91
C THR A 138 -14.85 7.07 9.85
N ALA A 139 -14.92 7.55 11.09
CA ALA A 139 -15.95 7.17 12.06
C ALA A 139 -17.36 7.51 11.55
N VAL A 140 -17.55 8.70 10.98
CA VAL A 140 -18.85 9.13 10.41
C VAL A 140 -19.21 8.29 9.17
N ALA A 141 -18.24 8.02 8.29
CA ALA A 141 -18.46 7.24 7.08
C ALA A 141 -18.62 5.73 7.37
N TYR A 142 -18.12 5.20 8.49
CA TYR A 142 -18.12 3.77 8.79
C TYR A 142 -19.53 3.15 8.72
N ALA A 143 -20.54 3.87 9.23
CA ALA A 143 -21.90 3.37 9.28
C ALA A 143 -22.65 3.49 7.93
N LYS A 144 -22.46 4.55 7.15
CA LYS A 144 -23.31 4.88 5.99
C LYS A 144 -22.56 5.24 4.71
N GLY A 145 -21.23 5.27 4.75
CA GLY A 145 -20.38 5.61 3.61
C GLY A 145 -20.47 4.57 2.51
N SER A 146 -20.37 5.05 1.27
CA SER A 146 -20.28 4.17 0.10
C SER A 146 -18.96 3.38 0.12
N PRO A 147 -18.89 2.20 -0.54
CA PRO A 147 -17.67 1.41 -0.60
C PRO A 147 -16.50 2.20 -1.20
N ALA A 148 -16.78 3.03 -2.23
CA ALA A 148 -15.77 3.87 -2.85
C ALA A 148 -15.21 4.95 -1.91
N LEU A 149 -16.07 5.57 -1.09
CA LEU A 149 -15.62 6.53 -0.09
C LEU A 149 -14.76 5.85 0.98
N LEU A 150 -15.18 4.68 1.47
CA LEU A 150 -14.42 3.92 2.47
C LEU A 150 -13.06 3.45 1.91
N ALA A 151 -13.02 3.02 0.66
CA ALA A 151 -11.76 2.69 -0.03
C ALA A 151 -10.83 3.92 -0.14
N LEU A 152 -11.39 5.09 -0.47
CA LEU A 152 -10.63 6.35 -0.51
C LEU A 152 -10.09 6.71 0.88
N LEU A 153 -10.91 6.67 1.92
CA LEU A 153 -10.50 6.96 3.30
C LEU A 153 -9.43 5.99 3.79
N SER A 154 -9.55 4.73 3.39
CA SER A 154 -8.54 3.73 3.69
C SER A 154 -7.21 4.07 3.02
N GLY A 155 -7.24 4.43 1.74
CA GLY A 155 -6.04 4.83 1.01
C GLY A 155 -5.40 6.08 1.58
N LEU A 156 -6.22 7.04 2.04
CA LEU A 156 -5.75 8.23 2.76
C LEU A 156 -5.12 7.88 4.12
N GLY A 157 -5.63 6.88 4.81
CA GLY A 157 -5.05 6.36 6.06
C GLY A 157 -3.66 5.76 5.84
N PHE A 158 -3.51 4.85 4.88
CA PHE A 158 -2.19 4.31 4.59
C PHE A 158 -1.23 5.35 4.01
N SER A 159 -1.73 6.28 3.19
CA SER A 159 -0.97 7.43 2.70
C SER A 159 -0.45 8.30 3.85
N GLY A 160 -1.33 8.64 4.81
CA GLY A 160 -0.97 9.43 5.97
C GLY A 160 0.06 8.73 6.85
N ALA A 161 -0.04 7.40 7.00
CA ALA A 161 0.97 6.62 7.71
C ALA A 161 2.33 6.64 7.00
N ALA A 162 2.36 6.49 5.67
CA ALA A 162 3.61 6.56 4.89
C ALA A 162 4.23 7.96 4.91
N ILE A 163 3.43 9.01 4.81
CA ILE A 163 3.87 10.41 4.89
C ILE A 163 4.44 10.72 6.28
N ALA A 164 3.73 10.33 7.34
CA ALA A 164 4.20 10.52 8.72
C ALA A 164 5.48 9.73 8.97
N ALA A 165 5.59 8.50 8.46
CA ALA A 165 6.80 7.68 8.55
C ALA A 165 7.99 8.31 7.81
N ARG A 166 7.77 8.89 6.62
CA ARG A 166 8.81 9.61 5.86
C ARG A 166 9.27 10.88 6.59
N GLY A 167 8.36 11.57 7.27
CA GLY A 167 8.68 12.76 8.07
C GLY A 167 9.26 12.44 9.46
N ALA A 168 9.08 11.22 9.96
CA ALA A 168 9.62 10.78 11.23
C ALA A 168 11.13 10.56 11.08
N HIS A 169 11.91 11.45 11.69
CA HIS A 169 13.36 11.35 11.69
C HIS A 169 13.79 10.58 12.92
N GLY A 170 14.50 9.47 12.77
CA GLY A 170 14.96 8.67 13.89
C GLY A 170 15.69 9.54 14.93
N ALA A 171 15.16 9.58 16.16
CA ALA A 171 16.01 9.90 17.29
C ALA A 171 17.07 8.80 17.39
N ASP A 172 18.26 9.11 17.92
CA ASP A 172 19.40 8.18 17.98
C ASP A 172 19.12 6.83 18.70
N ASP A 173 17.95 6.68 19.32
CA ASP A 173 17.48 5.46 19.99
C ASP A 173 16.03 5.07 19.59
N LEU A 174 15.73 3.76 19.69
CA LEU A 174 14.43 3.17 19.37
C LEU A 174 13.29 3.78 20.19
N LEU A 175 13.51 4.04 21.48
CA LEU A 175 12.52 4.69 22.34
C LEU A 175 12.22 6.11 21.87
N GLY A 176 13.25 6.86 21.48
CA GLY A 176 13.10 8.20 20.95
C GLY A 176 12.34 8.22 19.63
N THR A 177 12.47 7.16 18.81
CA THR A 177 11.71 6.98 17.56
C THR A 177 10.25 6.61 17.82
N VAL A 178 9.98 5.74 18.80
CA VAL A 178 8.60 5.36 19.15
C VAL A 178 7.83 6.51 19.80
N LEU A 179 8.49 7.32 20.62
CA LEU A 179 7.86 8.41 21.38
C LEU A 179 7.66 9.69 20.56
N GLN A 180 7.92 9.68 19.26
CA GLN A 180 7.74 10.86 18.43
C GLN A 180 6.26 11.20 18.23
N PRO A 181 5.92 12.50 18.12
CA PRO A 181 4.56 12.93 17.84
C PRO A 181 3.97 12.27 16.57
N LEU A 182 4.81 12.07 15.55
CA LEU A 182 4.42 11.44 14.29
C LEU A 182 4.05 9.96 14.44
N THR A 183 4.53 9.25 15.46
CA THR A 183 4.10 7.86 15.72
C THR A 183 2.60 7.79 15.99
N VAL A 184 2.04 8.79 16.68
CA VAL A 184 0.59 8.86 16.90
C VAL A 184 -0.14 9.01 15.57
N ALA A 185 0.36 9.88 14.68
CA ALA A 185 -0.23 10.05 13.35
C ALA A 185 -0.12 8.75 12.52
N ILE A 186 1.01 8.04 12.56
CA ILE A 186 1.18 6.74 11.87
C ILE A 186 0.13 5.74 12.35
N LEU A 187 -0.01 5.58 13.67
CA LEU A 187 -0.94 4.60 14.26
C LEU A 187 -2.40 4.95 13.98
N VAL A 188 -2.79 6.22 14.13
CA VAL A 188 -4.16 6.67 13.88
C VAL A 188 -4.51 6.52 12.40
N CYS A 189 -3.64 6.99 11.51
CA CYS A 189 -3.84 6.88 10.06
C CYS A 189 -3.89 5.40 9.62
N GLY A 190 -2.98 4.55 10.11
CA GLY A 190 -2.99 3.13 9.83
C GLY A 190 -4.24 2.42 10.34
N ALA A 191 -4.70 2.72 11.56
CA ALA A 191 -5.94 2.17 12.11
C ALA A 191 -7.17 2.60 11.28
N CYS A 192 -7.26 3.87 10.89
CA CYS A 192 -8.32 4.35 10.00
C CYS A 192 -8.26 3.65 8.64
N GLY A 193 -7.05 3.47 8.11
CA GLY A 193 -6.75 2.68 6.92
C GLY A 193 -7.39 1.30 6.98
N VAL A 194 -6.95 0.48 7.94
CA VAL A 194 -7.43 -0.88 8.12
C VAL A 194 -8.95 -0.94 8.31
N LEU A 195 -9.50 -0.13 9.22
CA LEU A 195 -10.94 -0.15 9.51
C LEU A 195 -11.78 0.24 8.29
N ALA A 196 -11.38 1.28 7.56
CA ALA A 196 -12.07 1.70 6.35
C ALA A 196 -11.94 0.66 5.23
N SER A 197 -10.78 0.00 5.09
CA SER A 197 -10.56 -1.08 4.11
C SER A 197 -11.50 -2.25 4.37
N LEU A 198 -11.53 -2.75 5.62
CA LEU A 198 -12.42 -3.85 6.02
C LEU A 198 -13.88 -3.50 5.73
N ARG A 199 -14.30 -2.30 6.11
CA ARG A 199 -15.68 -1.85 5.90
C ARG A 199 -16.02 -1.59 4.43
N ALA A 200 -15.05 -1.19 3.61
CA ALA A 200 -15.22 -1.08 2.17
C ALA A 200 -15.46 -2.47 1.58
N LEU A 201 -14.62 -3.45 1.94
CA LEU A 201 -14.68 -4.83 1.43
C LEU A 201 -15.99 -5.52 1.81
N GLU A 202 -16.53 -5.26 3.00
CA GLU A 202 -17.86 -5.74 3.40
C GLU A 202 -19.00 -5.24 2.50
N ARG A 203 -18.80 -4.14 1.76
CA ARG A 203 -19.87 -3.44 1.03
C ARG A 203 -19.63 -3.33 -0.47
N GLY A 204 -18.46 -3.70 -0.97
CA GLY A 204 -18.08 -3.49 -2.36
C GLY A 204 -17.19 -4.60 -2.90
N SER A 205 -16.86 -4.51 -4.19
CA SER A 205 -15.98 -5.46 -4.86
C SER A 205 -14.53 -5.24 -4.45
N ALA A 206 -13.88 -6.31 -3.99
CA ALA A 206 -12.50 -6.28 -3.53
C ALA A 206 -11.54 -5.70 -4.58
N GLY A 207 -11.61 -6.16 -5.84
CA GLY A 207 -10.78 -5.58 -6.90
C GLY A 207 -11.00 -4.09 -7.18
N SER A 208 -12.21 -3.56 -7.01
CA SER A 208 -12.45 -2.11 -7.16
C SER A 208 -11.92 -1.31 -5.98
N ILE A 209 -12.03 -1.87 -4.78
CA ILE A 209 -11.51 -1.27 -3.54
C ILE A 209 -9.98 -1.27 -3.58
N ALA A 210 -9.35 -2.39 -3.93
CA ALA A 210 -7.91 -2.52 -4.12
C ALA A 210 -7.36 -1.53 -5.16
N ALA A 211 -8.12 -1.30 -6.23
CA ALA A 211 -7.73 -0.34 -7.26
C ALA A 211 -7.80 1.12 -6.77
N VAL A 212 -8.85 1.50 -6.04
CA VAL A 212 -8.95 2.84 -5.41
C VAL A 212 -7.87 3.05 -4.36
N LEU A 213 -7.60 2.02 -3.53
CA LEU A 213 -6.53 2.02 -2.54
C LEU A 213 -5.18 2.29 -3.20
N SER A 214 -4.80 1.46 -4.17
CA SER A 214 -3.50 1.55 -4.86
C SER A 214 -3.29 2.92 -5.49
N VAL A 215 -4.33 3.49 -6.12
CA VAL A 215 -4.23 4.83 -6.72
C VAL A 215 -4.03 5.89 -5.64
N THR A 216 -4.80 5.83 -4.56
CA THR A 216 -4.72 6.83 -3.48
C THR A 216 -3.36 6.77 -2.77
N GLU A 217 -2.88 5.57 -2.44
CA GLU A 217 -1.60 5.32 -1.78
C GLU A 217 -0.39 5.75 -2.60
N VAL A 218 -0.51 5.82 -3.93
CA VAL A 218 0.57 6.29 -4.79
C VAL A 218 0.49 7.79 -5.01
N VAL A 219 -0.70 8.30 -5.36
CA VAL A 219 -0.88 9.68 -5.76
C VAL A 219 -0.72 10.63 -4.57
N VAL A 220 -1.30 10.32 -3.42
CA VAL A 220 -1.32 11.23 -2.27
C VAL A 220 0.08 11.39 -1.67
N PRO A 221 0.80 10.32 -1.29
CA PRO A 221 2.16 10.47 -0.79
C PRO A 221 3.13 10.95 -1.87
N GLY A 222 2.94 10.59 -3.13
CA GLY A 222 3.77 11.12 -4.22
C GLY A 222 3.64 12.64 -4.36
N ALA A 223 2.41 13.16 -4.30
CA ALA A 223 2.16 14.60 -4.34
C ALA A 223 2.70 15.32 -3.10
N VAL A 224 2.49 14.77 -1.90
CA VAL A 224 3.01 15.35 -0.65
C VAL A 224 4.54 15.30 -0.62
N GLY A 225 5.14 14.21 -1.11
CA GLY A 225 6.58 14.07 -1.30
C GLY A 225 7.16 15.23 -2.11
N LEU A 226 6.61 15.43 -3.31
CA LEU A 226 7.07 16.47 -4.24
C LEU A 226 6.83 17.89 -3.75
N VAL A 227 5.67 18.16 -3.13
CA VAL A 227 5.23 19.53 -2.81
C VAL A 227 5.67 19.96 -1.41
N VAL A 228 5.71 19.04 -0.44
CA VAL A 228 5.88 19.36 0.99
C VAL A 228 7.23 18.86 1.52
N LEU A 229 7.62 17.63 1.15
CA LEU A 229 8.81 16.98 1.71
C LEU A 229 10.06 17.17 0.84
N GLY A 230 9.94 17.86 -0.29
CA GLY A 230 11.06 18.21 -1.16
C GLY A 230 11.61 17.04 -1.97
N ASP A 231 10.82 15.97 -2.19
CA ASP A 231 11.20 14.92 -3.14
C ASP A 231 11.36 15.55 -4.53
N VAL A 232 12.42 15.19 -5.24
CA VAL A 232 12.73 15.72 -6.58
C VAL A 232 12.64 14.64 -7.64
N VAL A 233 12.40 15.06 -8.88
CA VAL A 233 12.58 14.20 -10.06
C VAL A 233 13.88 14.64 -10.73
N ARG A 234 14.69 13.66 -11.14
CA ARG A 234 15.94 13.91 -11.87
C ARG A 234 15.68 14.86 -13.05
N GLU A 235 16.58 15.81 -13.26
CA GLU A 235 16.48 16.75 -14.38
C GLU A 235 16.34 16.01 -15.71
N GLY A 236 15.37 16.44 -16.54
CA GLY A 236 15.03 15.80 -17.81
C GLY A 236 14.17 14.52 -17.71
N TRP A 237 13.85 14.04 -16.51
CA TRP A 237 13.06 12.82 -16.29
C TRP A 237 11.60 13.04 -15.91
N ALA A 238 11.13 14.29 -15.84
CA ALA A 238 9.75 14.61 -15.46
C ALA A 238 8.71 13.88 -16.32
N VAL A 239 8.88 13.86 -17.65
CA VAL A 239 7.96 13.19 -18.57
C VAL A 239 8.01 11.65 -18.43
N PRO A 240 9.19 10.99 -18.49
CA PRO A 240 9.29 9.55 -18.22
C PRO A 240 8.70 9.12 -16.88
N VAL A 241 8.94 9.90 -15.80
CA VAL A 241 8.41 9.60 -14.47
C VAL A 241 6.90 9.76 -14.43
N ALA A 242 6.35 10.84 -15.00
CA ALA A 242 4.91 11.04 -15.05
C ALA A 242 4.21 9.93 -15.87
N LEU A 243 4.74 9.59 -17.05
CA LEU A 243 4.22 8.50 -17.88
C LEU A 243 4.36 7.15 -17.19
N GLY A 244 5.50 6.89 -16.54
CA GLY A 244 5.73 5.69 -15.75
C GLY A 244 4.72 5.57 -14.60
N LEU A 245 4.47 6.64 -13.87
CA LEU A 245 3.50 6.65 -12.77
C LEU A 245 2.08 6.36 -13.27
N VAL A 246 1.64 7.05 -14.32
CA VAL A 246 0.32 6.82 -14.93
C VAL A 246 0.20 5.40 -15.48
N ALA A 247 1.24 4.89 -16.12
CA ALA A 247 1.27 3.52 -16.67
C ALA A 247 1.24 2.46 -15.55
N ALA A 248 2.02 2.65 -14.48
CA ALA A 248 2.02 1.78 -13.31
C ALA A 248 0.64 1.74 -12.66
N LEU A 249 0.04 2.91 -12.42
CA LEU A 249 -1.30 3.01 -11.83
C LEU A 249 -2.37 2.34 -12.68
N GLY A 250 -2.38 2.63 -13.99
CA GLY A 250 -3.33 2.01 -14.92
C GLY A 250 -3.15 0.49 -15.00
N ALA A 251 -1.92 0.00 -15.02
CA ALA A 251 -1.63 -1.43 -15.04
C ALA A 251 -1.98 -2.11 -13.71
N CYS A 252 -1.67 -1.50 -12.56
CA CYS A 252 -2.08 -1.99 -11.25
C CYS A 252 -3.61 -2.02 -11.13
N TRP A 253 -4.33 -1.04 -11.67
CA TRP A 253 -5.79 -1.07 -11.72
C TRP A 253 -6.33 -2.26 -12.52
N VAL A 254 -5.75 -2.53 -13.69
CA VAL A 254 -6.10 -3.69 -14.52
C VAL A 254 -5.84 -4.99 -13.77
N LEU A 255 -4.71 -5.10 -13.07
CA LEU A 255 -4.34 -6.27 -12.28
C LEU A 255 -5.23 -6.44 -11.05
N ALA A 256 -5.55 -5.37 -10.31
CA ALA A 256 -6.44 -5.39 -9.16
C ALA A 256 -7.85 -5.88 -9.54
N THR A 257 -8.30 -5.57 -10.75
CA THR A 257 -9.61 -6.02 -11.28
C THR A 257 -9.53 -7.32 -12.08
N SER A 258 -8.39 -8.03 -12.02
CA SER A 258 -8.20 -9.30 -12.73
C SER A 258 -8.89 -10.47 -12.00
N PRO A 259 -9.25 -11.55 -12.73
CA PRO A 259 -9.78 -12.75 -12.11
C PRO A 259 -8.80 -13.42 -11.12
N ALA A 260 -7.49 -13.27 -11.37
CA ALA A 260 -6.46 -13.79 -10.50
C ALA A 260 -6.46 -13.09 -9.14
N SER A 261 -6.56 -11.76 -9.13
CA SER A 261 -6.71 -10.97 -7.89
C SER A 261 -8.03 -11.29 -7.20
N ALA A 262 -9.13 -11.38 -7.95
CA ALA A 262 -10.41 -11.80 -7.39
C ALA A 262 -10.32 -13.18 -6.72
N THR A 263 -9.61 -14.15 -7.30
CA THR A 263 -9.42 -15.49 -6.71
C THR A 263 -8.57 -15.47 -5.43
N ALA A 264 -7.65 -14.51 -5.31
CA ALA A 264 -6.88 -14.29 -4.09
C ALA A 264 -7.70 -13.56 -3.00
N GLU A 265 -8.63 -12.69 -3.40
CA GLU A 265 -9.49 -11.92 -2.50
C GLU A 265 -10.74 -12.71 -2.04
N GLU A 266 -11.32 -13.54 -2.91
CA GLU A 266 -12.54 -14.35 -2.67
C GLU A 266 -12.27 -15.62 -1.86
N ALA A 267 -11.54 -15.54 -0.75
CA ALA A 267 -11.67 -16.61 0.22
C ALA A 267 -13.16 -16.71 0.61
N PRO A 268 -13.86 -17.84 0.35
CA PRO A 268 -15.31 -17.83 0.23
C PRO A 268 -15.94 -17.47 1.57
N VAL A 269 -16.64 -16.33 1.59
CA VAL A 269 -17.66 -16.06 2.62
C VAL A 269 -18.83 -16.98 2.26
N ALA A 270 -18.86 -18.17 2.85
CA ALA A 270 -20.01 -19.05 2.70
C ALA A 270 -21.24 -18.31 3.25
N SER A 271 -22.22 -18.14 2.38
CA SER A 271 -23.62 -17.88 2.73
C SER A 271 -24.01 -18.75 3.93
N ALA A 272 -24.45 -18.10 5.01
CA ALA A 272 -25.05 -18.80 6.13
C ALA A 272 -26.17 -19.71 5.63
N PRO A 273 -26.26 -20.98 6.08
CA PRO A 273 -27.42 -21.81 5.78
C PRO A 273 -28.67 -21.16 6.39
N ALA A 274 -29.73 -21.13 5.60
CA ALA A 274 -31.06 -20.66 5.98
C ALA A 274 -31.69 -21.56 7.06
#